data_AF-A0A413FLZ4-F1
#
_entry.id   AF-A0A413FLZ4-F1
#
_cell.length_a   1.000
_cell.length_b   1.000
_cell.length_c   1.000
_cell.angle_alpha   90.00
_cell.angle_beta   90.00
_cell.angle_gamma   90.00
#
_symmetry.space_group_name_H-M   'P 1'
#
loop_
_entity.id
_entity.type
_entity.pdbx_description
1 polymer ?
#
loop_
_entity_poly.entity_id
_entity_poly.type
_entity_poly.pdbx_seq_one_letter_code
_entity_poly.pdbx_strand_id
1 'polypeptide(L)'
;MELNVNSPAYFTQQFGVDDEVYRMCWETREFLRDKEYSEVLRVIGILPVAAPEELFENGTWSEKVRFLNHQAVAAVRVKLDYERYRDGSSTTRVHMMREAILQAGKRVKTRGKFAYGDFERDLHGFWGDSPVPVVGGVYSMYVEELGKYGAYQVLEAGRDSVLYVVLDCLDDEPPKREELDGLKPLCQERFRYHRRPDMKYISSGRIPRDYTLIGVCPPVINSRCSVFAGDWQDGREYVYEHSWSQGDSQQRAEYKQFINSGDSVRVGGEYFRKNYGGLNMHLYRAAGGNLPVSLFPCLTFVEIEGPCPEVVGWIKGRSLIRTFRWKAPETEVLDFRGTGLCFLELDGTGVKKIFLPDGVQRLSLSGVPDPELQIAGPLERELDIELSLDSSGFEDWGTAMAGLRVRRLRLTGVRELDLAAVAGLFGEITVLSIQGMPGFLVNFEGLKQMKRLRTLSFGDLFGYGEKETEVLERLPELRQLWMDSVPREAGMAVKKRFKNRLDSLEVRKLRALEWMKENLDNPFRHWDGSDFVPRAAFKSASAQYVKTKKRLRQARVKDEIESTVRDYGECFNRLNRKYEDFIETVEREDVFRALEQLYREELEGKSSVDLEEFLGILDDVRDDW
;
A
#
# COMPACT_ATOMS: atom_id res chain seq x y z
N MET A 1 -30.38 22.12 2.33
CA MET A 1 -31.54 21.25 2.03
C MET A 1 -31.70 20.32 3.21
N GLU A 2 -32.89 20.25 3.80
CA GLU A 2 -33.11 19.38 4.95
C GLU A 2 -33.55 17.99 4.50
N LEU A 3 -32.73 16.98 4.76
CA LEU A 3 -33.04 15.57 4.48
C LEU A 3 -33.35 14.85 5.78
N ASN A 4 -34.56 14.28 5.88
CA ASN A 4 -35.00 13.51 7.04
C ASN A 4 -35.30 12.09 6.60
N VAL A 5 -34.39 11.14 6.88
CA VAL A 5 -34.53 9.73 6.52
C VAL A 5 -34.87 8.93 7.77
N ASN A 6 -36.02 8.25 7.77
CA ASN A 6 -36.41 7.34 8.83
C ASN A 6 -35.74 5.98 8.65
N SER A 7 -35.59 5.22 9.74
CA SER A 7 -35.25 3.81 9.66
C SER A 7 -36.32 3.05 8.86
N PRO A 8 -35.95 1.99 8.11
CA PRO A 8 -36.90 1.25 7.29
C PRO A 8 -38.07 0.71 8.11
N ALA A 9 -39.28 1.15 7.75
CA ALA A 9 -40.51 0.68 8.37
C ALA A 9 -40.67 -0.83 8.18
N TYR A 10 -41.45 -1.44 9.08
CA TYR A 10 -41.58 -2.89 9.25
C TYR A 10 -40.30 -3.56 9.76
N PHE A 11 -39.20 -3.54 8.98
CA PHE A 11 -37.94 -4.19 9.38
C PHE A 11 -37.45 -3.71 10.75
N THR A 12 -37.39 -2.39 10.99
CA THR A 12 -36.90 -1.86 12.27
C THR A 12 -37.78 -2.23 13.46
N GLN A 13 -39.08 -2.45 13.25
CA GLN A 13 -39.97 -2.91 14.31
C GLN A 13 -39.71 -4.36 14.72
N GLN A 14 -39.21 -5.18 13.77
CA GLN A 14 -38.93 -6.60 14.00
C GLN A 14 -37.49 -6.84 14.48
N PHE A 15 -36.52 -6.11 13.93
CA PHE A 15 -35.09 -6.42 14.09
C PHE A 15 -34.27 -5.28 14.73
N GLY A 16 -34.88 -4.13 15.02
CA GLY A 16 -34.20 -2.97 15.58
C GLY A 16 -33.53 -2.07 14.53
N VAL A 17 -32.73 -1.12 15.01
CA VAL A 17 -32.04 -0.14 14.16
C VAL A 17 -30.65 -0.66 13.80
N ASP A 18 -30.29 -0.52 12.52
CA ASP A 18 -28.92 -0.75 12.06
C ASP A 18 -28.12 0.55 12.23
N ASP A 19 -27.13 0.53 13.14
CA ASP A 19 -26.33 1.71 13.50
C ASP A 19 -25.53 2.28 12.32
N GLU A 20 -25.10 1.44 11.38
CA GLU A 20 -24.37 1.90 10.19
C GLU A 20 -25.29 2.64 9.23
N VAL A 21 -26.50 2.12 9.03
CA VAL A 21 -27.53 2.78 8.23
C VAL A 21 -27.92 4.12 8.84
N TYR A 22 -28.14 4.15 10.16
CA TYR A 22 -28.46 5.37 10.89
C TYR A 22 -27.36 6.42 10.74
N ARG A 23 -26.10 6.03 10.95
CA ARG A 23 -24.94 6.91 10.82
C ARG A 23 -24.80 7.45 9.40
N MET A 24 -24.92 6.60 8.37
CA MET A 24 -24.85 7.03 6.97
C MET A 24 -25.95 8.05 6.64
N CYS A 25 -27.19 7.82 7.09
CA CYS A 25 -28.29 8.77 6.88
C CYS A 25 -28.03 10.10 7.59
N TRP A 26 -27.48 10.07 8.80
CA TRP A 26 -27.11 11.27 9.56
C TRP A 26 -26.00 12.07 8.87
N GLU A 27 -24.92 11.41 8.45
CA GLU A 27 -23.82 12.05 7.72
C GLU A 27 -24.28 12.67 6.41
N THR A 28 -25.17 11.97 5.69
CA THR A 28 -25.78 12.47 4.44
C THR A 28 -26.63 13.71 4.70
N ARG A 29 -27.42 13.73 5.76
CA ARG A 29 -28.20 14.89 6.18
C ARG A 29 -27.31 16.09 6.46
N GLU A 30 -26.25 15.91 7.25
CA GLU A 30 -25.35 17.00 7.61
C GLU A 30 -24.63 17.55 6.37
N PHE A 31 -24.21 16.69 5.43
CA PHE A 31 -23.60 17.12 4.18
C PHE A 31 -24.53 18.00 3.31
N LEU A 32 -25.83 17.69 3.27
CA LEU A 32 -26.79 18.41 2.44
C LEU A 32 -27.34 19.69 3.08
N ARG A 33 -27.11 19.88 4.39
CA ARG A 33 -27.74 20.92 5.20
C ARG A 33 -27.59 22.31 4.59
N ASP A 34 -26.38 22.65 4.14
CA ASP A 34 -26.02 23.97 3.61
C ASP A 34 -26.14 24.08 2.08
N LYS A 35 -26.67 23.04 1.42
CA LYS A 35 -26.80 23.00 -0.05
C LYS A 35 -28.21 23.34 -0.51
N GLU A 36 -28.35 24.03 -1.62
CA GLU A 36 -29.64 24.40 -2.20
C GLU A 36 -29.86 23.71 -3.55
N TYR A 37 -31.00 23.03 -3.70
CA TYR A 37 -31.35 22.30 -4.93
C TYR A 37 -32.74 22.67 -5.46
N SER A 38 -33.43 23.60 -4.83
CA SER A 38 -34.74 24.10 -5.26
C SER A 38 -35.04 25.40 -4.53
N GLU A 39 -35.59 26.37 -5.25
CA GLU A 39 -36.09 27.63 -4.66
C GLU A 39 -37.38 27.43 -3.85
N VAL A 40 -38.06 26.28 -4.02
CA VAL A 40 -39.37 26.00 -3.42
C VAL A 40 -39.27 24.89 -2.38
N LEU A 41 -38.72 23.74 -2.76
CA LEU A 41 -38.64 22.56 -1.90
C LEU A 41 -37.47 22.70 -0.92
N ARG A 42 -37.76 22.68 0.38
CA ARG A 42 -36.76 22.87 1.45
C ARG A 42 -36.46 21.59 2.23
N VAL A 43 -37.45 20.70 2.34
CA VAL A 43 -37.37 19.47 3.15
C VAL A 43 -37.79 18.25 2.34
N ILE A 44 -37.00 17.19 2.39
CA ILE A 44 -37.37 15.87 1.90
C ILE A 44 -37.39 14.90 3.08
N GLY A 45 -38.58 14.44 3.46
CA GLY A 45 -38.79 13.35 4.38
C GLY A 45 -38.89 12.02 3.63
N ILE A 46 -38.06 11.04 3.99
CA ILE A 46 -38.01 9.72 3.36
C ILE A 46 -38.38 8.67 4.41
N LEU A 47 -39.38 7.85 4.09
CA LEU A 47 -39.73 6.64 4.82
C LEU A 47 -39.45 5.43 3.91
N PRO A 48 -38.29 4.79 4.06
CA PRO A 48 -38.03 3.50 3.43
C PRO A 48 -38.95 2.45 4.06
N VAL A 49 -39.40 1.47 3.27
CA VAL A 49 -40.25 0.37 3.72
C VAL A 49 -39.64 -0.94 3.23
N ALA A 50 -39.05 -1.70 4.15
CA ALA A 50 -38.57 -3.06 3.90
C ALA A 50 -39.57 -4.01 4.57
N ALA A 51 -40.54 -4.50 3.79
CA ALA A 51 -41.62 -5.36 4.26
C ALA A 51 -41.91 -6.48 3.23
N PRO A 52 -42.38 -7.67 3.67
CA PRO A 52 -42.77 -8.75 2.77
C PRO A 52 -43.72 -8.28 1.66
N GLU A 53 -43.60 -8.89 0.48
CA GLU A 53 -44.33 -8.48 -0.73
C GLU A 53 -45.84 -8.53 -0.50
N GLU A 54 -46.33 -9.50 0.27
CA GLU A 54 -47.74 -9.70 0.58
C GLU A 54 -48.36 -8.47 1.28
N LEU A 55 -47.55 -7.70 2.03
CA LEU A 55 -47.99 -6.48 2.70
C LEU A 55 -48.11 -5.28 1.75
N PHE A 56 -47.45 -5.32 0.59
CA PHE A 56 -47.69 -4.36 -0.48
C PHE A 56 -48.89 -4.78 -1.31
N GLU A 57 -49.04 -6.07 -1.61
CA GLU A 57 -50.17 -6.61 -2.38
C GLU A 57 -51.51 -6.40 -1.66
N ASN A 58 -51.55 -6.57 -0.34
CA ASN A 58 -52.75 -6.34 0.45
C ASN A 58 -53.00 -4.86 0.80
N GLY A 59 -52.16 -3.94 0.31
CA GLY A 59 -52.32 -2.49 0.47
C GLY A 59 -51.91 -1.92 1.84
N THR A 60 -51.36 -2.74 2.76
CA THR A 60 -50.84 -2.27 4.05
C THR A 60 -49.73 -1.24 3.84
N TRP A 61 -48.84 -1.49 2.88
CA TRP A 61 -47.79 -0.57 2.46
C TRP A 61 -47.93 -0.17 1.00
N SER A 62 -47.47 1.04 0.67
CA SER A 62 -47.43 1.55 -0.70
C SER A 62 -46.36 2.61 -0.86
N GLU A 63 -45.79 2.66 -2.06
CA GLU A 63 -44.95 3.76 -2.50
C GLU A 63 -45.80 5.01 -2.70
N LYS A 64 -45.33 6.15 -2.20
CA LYS A 64 -46.13 7.38 -2.23
C LYS A 64 -45.25 8.62 -2.15
N VAL A 65 -45.61 9.65 -2.89
CA VAL A 65 -45.02 10.99 -2.79
C VAL A 65 -46.13 11.96 -2.42
N ARG A 66 -45.93 12.76 -1.37
CA ARG A 66 -46.84 13.85 -0.98
C ARG A 66 -46.07 15.15 -0.85
N PHE A 67 -46.62 16.22 -1.42
CA PHE A 67 -46.12 17.57 -1.20
C PHE A 67 -47.01 18.27 -0.17
N LEU A 68 -46.38 18.90 0.81
CA LEU A 68 -47.02 19.59 1.92
C LEU A 68 -46.51 21.04 1.98
N ASN A 69 -47.20 21.88 2.74
CA ASN A 69 -46.82 23.27 3.00
C ASN A 69 -46.45 24.04 1.71
N HIS A 70 -47.40 24.16 0.78
CA HIS A 70 -47.19 24.84 -0.51
C HIS A 70 -45.95 24.32 -1.29
N GLN A 71 -45.72 23.00 -1.29
CA GLN A 71 -44.60 22.31 -1.94
C GLN A 71 -43.23 22.47 -1.24
N ALA A 72 -43.16 23.16 -0.10
CA ALA A 72 -41.91 23.33 0.65
C ALA A 72 -41.41 22.04 1.30
N VAL A 73 -42.28 21.05 1.49
CA VAL A 73 -41.95 19.75 2.09
C VAL A 73 -42.43 18.62 1.19
N ALA A 74 -41.56 17.65 0.90
CA ALA A 74 -41.92 16.40 0.24
C ALA A 74 -41.78 15.23 1.22
N ALA A 75 -42.83 14.41 1.35
CA ALA A 75 -42.80 13.15 2.09
C ALA A 75 -42.87 11.99 1.09
N VAL A 76 -41.81 11.18 1.05
CA VAL A 76 -41.62 10.09 0.11
C VAL A 76 -41.56 8.76 0.84
N ARG A 77 -42.40 7.81 0.43
CA ARG A 77 -42.27 6.40 0.80
C ARG A 77 -41.61 5.65 -0.34
N VAL A 78 -40.53 4.93 -0.02
CA VAL A 78 -39.74 4.15 -1.00
C VAL A 78 -39.74 2.70 -0.57
N LYS A 79 -40.11 1.80 -1.47
CA LYS A 79 -40.05 0.36 -1.23
C LYS A 79 -38.60 -0.14 -1.33
N LEU A 80 -38.23 -1.01 -0.40
CA LEU A 80 -36.98 -1.77 -0.42
C LEU A 80 -37.29 -3.25 -0.63
N ASP A 81 -36.36 -3.98 -1.25
CA ASP A 81 -36.40 -5.44 -1.31
C ASP A 81 -36.24 -6.01 0.10
N TYR A 82 -37.29 -6.62 0.64
CA TYR A 82 -37.31 -7.05 2.03
C TYR A 82 -36.34 -8.19 2.33
N GLU A 83 -36.32 -9.23 1.50
CA GLU A 83 -35.48 -10.40 1.70
C GLU A 83 -34.00 -9.99 1.61
N ARG A 84 -33.65 -9.20 0.59
CA ARG A 84 -32.29 -8.67 0.43
C ARG A 84 -31.88 -7.74 1.58
N TYR A 85 -32.80 -6.91 2.07
CA TYR A 85 -32.51 -6.02 3.21
C TYR A 85 -32.36 -6.79 4.53
N ARG A 86 -33.19 -7.82 4.73
CA ARG A 86 -33.17 -8.66 5.92
C ARG A 86 -31.89 -9.47 6.02
N ASP A 87 -31.58 -10.19 4.94
CA ASP A 87 -30.47 -11.15 4.90
C ASP A 87 -29.13 -10.49 4.53
N GLY A 88 -29.17 -9.24 4.06
CA GLY A 88 -27.98 -8.47 3.70
C GLY A 88 -27.17 -7.99 4.92
N SER A 89 -25.86 -7.83 4.72
CA SER A 89 -24.96 -7.16 5.67
C SER A 89 -25.34 -5.69 5.89
N SER A 90 -24.85 -5.08 6.97
CA SER A 90 -25.03 -3.63 7.22
C SER A 90 -24.56 -2.78 6.04
N THR A 91 -23.47 -3.19 5.39
CA THR A 91 -22.91 -2.63 4.16
C THR A 91 -23.91 -2.70 2.99
N THR A 92 -24.56 -3.86 2.80
CA THR A 92 -25.62 -4.05 1.79
C THR A 92 -26.82 -3.13 2.07
N ARG A 93 -27.25 -3.06 3.33
CA ARG A 93 -28.36 -2.20 3.77
C ARG A 93 -28.07 -0.72 3.55
N VAL A 94 -26.83 -0.27 3.83
CA VAL A 94 -26.36 1.09 3.54
C VAL A 94 -26.50 1.42 2.06
N HIS A 95 -26.06 0.51 1.17
CA HIS A 95 -26.19 0.73 -0.28
C HIS A 95 -27.66 0.84 -0.71
N MET A 96 -28.52 -0.07 -0.24
CA MET A 96 -29.96 -0.01 -0.53
C MET A 96 -30.60 1.30 -0.04
N MET A 97 -30.14 1.84 1.08
CA MET A 97 -30.61 3.12 1.62
C MET A 97 -30.11 4.32 0.81
N ARG A 98 -28.88 4.30 0.29
CA ARG A 98 -28.39 5.31 -0.65
C ARG A 98 -29.25 5.35 -1.91
N GLU A 99 -29.55 4.20 -2.49
CA GLU A 99 -30.46 4.07 -3.63
C GLU A 99 -31.85 4.63 -3.31
N ALA A 100 -32.41 4.33 -2.12
CA ALA A 100 -33.69 4.88 -1.72
C ALA A 100 -33.69 6.41 -1.62
N ILE A 101 -32.59 7.01 -1.17
CA ILE A 101 -32.41 8.47 -1.12
C ILE A 101 -32.39 9.08 -2.53
N LEU A 102 -31.65 8.47 -3.46
CA LEU A 102 -31.61 8.90 -4.87
C LEU A 102 -32.99 8.75 -5.52
N GLN A 103 -33.66 7.62 -5.33
CA GLN A 103 -35.01 7.38 -5.83
C GLN A 103 -36.01 8.42 -5.29
N ALA A 104 -35.90 8.79 -4.02
CA ALA A 104 -36.74 9.83 -3.44
C ALA A 104 -36.48 11.21 -4.08
N GLY A 105 -35.21 11.59 -4.25
CA GLY A 105 -34.83 12.82 -4.96
C GLY A 105 -35.38 12.85 -6.39
N LYS A 106 -35.28 11.73 -7.11
CA LYS A 106 -35.78 11.58 -8.48
C LYS A 106 -37.29 11.76 -8.55
N ARG A 107 -38.02 11.19 -7.59
CA ARG A 107 -39.49 11.27 -7.48
C ARG A 107 -40.00 12.68 -7.17
N VAL A 108 -39.18 13.54 -6.55
CA VAL A 108 -39.57 14.93 -6.25
C VAL A 108 -39.10 15.94 -7.30
N LYS A 109 -38.24 15.53 -8.25
CA LYS A 109 -37.66 16.36 -9.32
C LYS A 109 -38.65 17.33 -9.96
N THR A 110 -39.71 16.81 -10.57
CA THR A 110 -40.63 17.62 -11.39
C THR A 110 -41.48 18.57 -10.55
N ARG A 111 -42.18 18.03 -9.55
CA ARG A 111 -43.18 18.80 -8.78
C ARG A 111 -42.56 19.67 -7.68
N GLY A 112 -41.36 19.34 -7.24
CA GLY A 112 -40.58 20.13 -6.29
C GLY A 112 -39.64 21.15 -6.94
N LYS A 113 -39.65 21.29 -8.27
CA LYS A 113 -38.66 22.09 -9.03
C LYS A 113 -37.22 21.80 -8.56
N PHE A 114 -36.91 20.52 -8.39
CA PHE A 114 -35.71 20.08 -7.69
C PHE A 114 -34.62 19.70 -8.70
N ALA A 115 -33.44 20.29 -8.53
CA ALA A 115 -32.24 20.09 -9.33
C ALA A 115 -31.61 18.72 -9.05
N TYR A 116 -32.30 17.66 -9.48
CA TYR A 116 -31.92 16.28 -9.18
C TYR A 116 -30.51 15.93 -9.67
N GLY A 117 -30.07 16.44 -10.83
CA GLY A 117 -28.74 16.14 -11.35
C GLY A 117 -27.61 16.68 -10.45
N ASP A 118 -27.81 17.86 -9.85
CA ASP A 118 -26.85 18.43 -8.90
C ASP A 118 -26.87 17.68 -7.58
N PHE A 119 -28.06 17.31 -7.09
CA PHE A 119 -28.23 16.50 -5.88
C PHE A 119 -27.60 15.10 -6.02
N GLU A 120 -27.83 14.43 -7.13
CA GLU A 120 -27.28 13.10 -7.45
C GLU A 120 -25.76 13.18 -7.53
N ARG A 121 -25.21 14.13 -8.29
CA ARG A 121 -23.75 14.35 -8.40
C ARG A 121 -23.11 14.63 -7.05
N ASP A 122 -23.71 15.50 -6.25
CA ASP A 122 -23.17 15.87 -4.93
C ASP A 122 -23.20 14.70 -3.95
N LEU A 123 -24.25 13.88 -3.99
CA LEU A 123 -24.36 12.67 -3.16
C LEU A 123 -23.36 11.59 -3.58
N HIS A 124 -23.20 11.33 -4.88
CA HIS A 124 -22.16 10.42 -5.38
C HIS A 124 -20.77 10.90 -4.97
N GLY A 125 -20.47 12.18 -5.15
CA GLY A 125 -19.21 12.77 -4.69
C GLY A 125 -18.97 12.66 -3.18
N PHE A 126 -20.03 12.76 -2.36
CA PHE A 126 -19.95 12.65 -0.90
C PHE A 126 -19.84 11.23 -0.39
N TRP A 127 -20.62 10.31 -0.96
CA TRP A 127 -20.61 8.90 -0.60
C TRP A 127 -19.38 8.17 -1.15
N GLY A 128 -18.76 8.73 -2.19
CA GLY A 128 -17.73 8.11 -3.00
C GLY A 128 -18.33 7.23 -4.09
N ASP A 129 -17.69 7.21 -5.26
CA ASP A 129 -18.11 6.35 -6.38
C ASP A 129 -17.62 4.89 -6.21
N SER A 130 -16.75 4.64 -5.24
CA SER A 130 -16.21 3.31 -4.95
C SER A 130 -17.36 2.38 -4.53
N PRO A 131 -17.60 1.26 -5.24
CA PRO A 131 -18.69 0.37 -4.91
C PRO A 131 -18.55 -0.20 -3.50
N VAL A 132 -19.69 -0.49 -2.91
CA VAL A 132 -19.77 -1.16 -1.62
C VAL A 132 -19.69 -2.67 -1.87
N PRO A 133 -18.88 -3.44 -1.12
CA PRO A 133 -18.76 -4.89 -1.30
C PRO A 133 -20.10 -5.58 -1.01
N VAL A 134 -20.55 -6.40 -1.94
CA VAL A 134 -21.77 -7.22 -1.83
C VAL A 134 -21.36 -8.66 -1.58
N VAL A 135 -21.85 -9.26 -0.49
CA VAL A 135 -21.63 -10.69 -0.19
C VAL A 135 -22.19 -11.55 -1.33
N GLY A 136 -21.38 -12.49 -1.82
CA GLY A 136 -21.66 -13.30 -3.02
C GLY A 136 -21.40 -12.57 -4.34
N GLY A 137 -21.07 -11.28 -4.31
CA GLY A 137 -20.80 -10.46 -5.49
C GLY A 137 -19.50 -10.89 -6.18
N VAL A 138 -19.58 -11.06 -7.51
CA VAL A 138 -18.44 -11.34 -8.39
C VAL A 138 -18.03 -10.05 -9.09
N TYR A 139 -16.80 -9.62 -8.83
CA TYR A 139 -16.24 -8.38 -9.35
C TYR A 139 -15.09 -8.71 -10.31
N SER A 140 -15.19 -8.25 -11.55
CA SER A 140 -14.13 -8.37 -12.53
C SER A 140 -13.25 -7.12 -12.55
N MET A 141 -11.95 -7.30 -12.76
CA MET A 141 -11.00 -6.22 -13.00
C MET A 141 -10.12 -6.56 -14.22
N TYR A 142 -9.30 -5.61 -14.66
CA TYR A 142 -8.35 -5.81 -15.74
C TYR A 142 -6.93 -5.95 -15.19
N VAL A 143 -6.28 -7.09 -15.46
CA VAL A 143 -4.87 -7.34 -15.13
C VAL A 143 -4.02 -6.68 -16.22
N GLU A 144 -3.64 -5.42 -16.01
CA GLU A 144 -2.87 -4.64 -16.99
C GLU A 144 -1.62 -5.37 -17.49
N GLU A 145 -0.92 -6.07 -16.59
CA GLU A 145 0.33 -6.79 -16.86
C GLU A 145 0.16 -8.01 -17.78
N LEU A 146 -1.04 -8.59 -17.85
CA LEU A 146 -1.36 -9.72 -18.73
C LEU A 146 -2.27 -9.34 -19.90
N GLY A 147 -2.83 -8.13 -19.89
CA GLY A 147 -3.79 -7.68 -20.89
C GLY A 147 -5.12 -8.44 -20.86
N LYS A 148 -5.54 -8.93 -19.68
CA LYS A 148 -6.67 -9.85 -19.51
C LYS A 148 -7.55 -9.48 -18.33
N TYR A 149 -8.80 -9.91 -18.35
CA TYR A 149 -9.74 -9.79 -17.25
C TYR A 149 -9.64 -10.98 -16.30
N GLY A 150 -9.60 -10.67 -15.01
CA GLY A 150 -9.78 -11.62 -13.92
C GLY A 150 -10.95 -11.22 -13.04
N ALA A 151 -11.29 -12.05 -12.07
CA ALA A 151 -12.37 -11.76 -11.14
C ALA A 151 -12.13 -12.28 -9.72
N TYR A 152 -12.90 -11.72 -8.80
CA TYR A 152 -12.89 -12.03 -7.38
C TYR A 152 -14.34 -12.17 -6.89
N GLN A 153 -14.60 -13.11 -5.99
CA GLN A 153 -15.89 -13.20 -5.30
C GLN A 153 -15.74 -12.73 -3.86
N VAL A 154 -16.61 -11.82 -3.41
CA VAL A 154 -16.73 -11.44 -2.00
C VAL A 154 -17.47 -12.55 -1.25
N LEU A 155 -16.82 -13.12 -0.24
CA LEU A 155 -17.37 -14.20 0.58
C LEU A 155 -17.97 -13.66 1.89
N GLU A 156 -17.32 -12.66 2.48
CA GLU A 156 -17.79 -11.98 3.70
C GLU A 156 -17.53 -10.48 3.55
N ALA A 157 -18.46 -9.64 4.02
CA ALA A 157 -18.28 -8.19 4.05
C ALA A 157 -18.78 -7.66 5.40
N GLY A 158 -17.83 -7.24 6.23
CA GLY A 158 -18.06 -6.55 7.49
C GLY A 158 -17.72 -5.07 7.39
N ARG A 159 -17.85 -4.37 8.53
CA ARG A 159 -17.59 -2.93 8.64
C ARG A 159 -16.16 -2.54 8.23
N ASP A 160 -15.20 -3.28 8.77
CA ASP A 160 -13.77 -2.95 8.69
C ASP A 160 -12.98 -4.03 7.93
N SER A 161 -13.65 -5.08 7.44
CA SER A 161 -12.97 -6.13 6.68
C SER A 161 -13.85 -6.79 5.63
N VAL A 162 -13.20 -7.23 4.55
CA VAL A 162 -13.81 -8.01 3.47
C VAL A 162 -12.97 -9.27 3.27
N LEU A 163 -13.63 -10.42 3.19
CA LEU A 163 -13.03 -11.68 2.72
C LEU A 163 -13.41 -11.86 1.25
N TYR A 164 -12.42 -12.09 0.40
CA TYR A 164 -12.66 -12.49 -0.98
C TYR A 164 -11.85 -13.73 -1.36
N VAL A 165 -12.26 -14.36 -2.45
CA VAL A 165 -11.53 -15.41 -3.15
C VAL A 165 -11.23 -14.99 -4.57
N VAL A 166 -10.01 -15.29 -5.05
CA VAL A 166 -9.64 -15.10 -6.45
C VAL A 166 -10.26 -16.21 -7.28
N LEU A 167 -10.86 -15.88 -8.42
CA LEU A 167 -11.55 -16.84 -9.28
C LEU A 167 -10.63 -17.34 -10.41
N ASP A 168 -10.83 -18.58 -10.84
CA ASP A 168 -10.10 -19.18 -11.96
C ASP A 168 -10.69 -18.67 -13.29
N CYS A 169 -10.47 -17.39 -13.56
CA CYS A 169 -10.88 -16.73 -14.79
C CYS A 169 -9.79 -15.75 -15.20
N LEU A 170 -9.23 -15.94 -16.40
CA LEU A 170 -8.23 -15.06 -16.97
C LEU A 170 -8.37 -15.05 -18.49
N ASP A 171 -9.18 -14.14 -19.01
CA ASP A 171 -9.61 -14.13 -20.40
C ASP A 171 -9.61 -12.71 -21.01
N ASP A 172 -9.83 -12.61 -22.32
CA ASP A 172 -9.84 -11.33 -23.04
C ASP A 172 -11.11 -10.50 -22.74
N GLU A 173 -12.17 -11.15 -22.26
CA GLU A 173 -13.43 -10.53 -21.81
C GLU A 173 -13.73 -10.86 -20.34
N PRO A 174 -14.43 -9.99 -19.58
CA PRO A 174 -14.90 -10.33 -18.24
C PRO A 174 -15.92 -11.48 -18.28
N PRO A 175 -16.06 -12.27 -17.19
CA PRO A 175 -17.04 -13.35 -17.14
C PRO A 175 -18.46 -12.81 -17.30
N LYS A 176 -19.32 -13.60 -17.93
CA LYS A 176 -20.74 -13.25 -18.14
C LYS A 176 -21.59 -13.68 -16.96
N ARG A 177 -22.75 -13.05 -16.82
CA ARG A 177 -23.65 -13.30 -15.67
C ARG A 177 -24.17 -14.74 -15.66
N GLU A 178 -24.33 -15.34 -16.83
CA GLU A 178 -24.80 -16.72 -17.01
C GLU A 178 -23.72 -17.76 -16.64
N GLU A 179 -22.46 -17.35 -16.50
CA GLU A 179 -21.31 -18.23 -16.23
C GLU A 179 -20.98 -18.31 -14.74
N LEU A 180 -21.60 -17.46 -13.90
CA LEU A 180 -21.23 -17.29 -12.49
C LEU A 180 -21.36 -18.57 -11.66
N ASP A 181 -22.33 -19.43 -11.97
CA ASP A 181 -22.56 -20.70 -11.25
C ASP A 181 -21.47 -21.75 -11.56
N GLY A 182 -20.70 -21.57 -12.64
CA GLY A 182 -19.63 -22.48 -13.05
C GLY A 182 -18.23 -22.06 -12.58
N LEU A 183 -18.09 -20.87 -11.98
CA LEU A 183 -16.79 -20.33 -11.59
C LEU A 183 -16.19 -21.14 -10.44
N LYS A 184 -14.87 -21.26 -10.46
CA LYS A 184 -14.08 -21.99 -9.46
C LYS A 184 -13.08 -21.05 -8.81
N PRO A 185 -12.65 -21.33 -7.58
CA PRO A 185 -11.53 -20.60 -7.00
C PRO A 185 -10.23 -20.86 -7.79
N LEU A 186 -9.42 -19.82 -7.99
CA LEU A 186 -8.06 -19.95 -8.47
C LEU A 186 -7.25 -20.73 -7.44
N CYS A 187 -6.74 -21.90 -7.85
CA CYS A 187 -5.86 -22.71 -7.03
C CYS A 187 -4.40 -22.34 -7.29
N GLN A 188 -3.69 -21.92 -6.25
CA GLN A 188 -2.26 -21.61 -6.32
C GLN A 188 -1.44 -22.88 -6.56
N GLU A 189 -0.62 -22.86 -7.60
CA GLU A 189 0.32 -23.93 -7.95
C GLU A 189 1.76 -23.45 -7.94
N ARG A 190 2.02 -22.13 -7.87
CA ARG A 190 3.39 -21.61 -7.86
C ARG A 190 4.21 -22.07 -6.65
N PHE A 191 5.49 -22.34 -6.86
CA PHE A 191 6.48 -22.61 -5.82
C PHE A 191 6.00 -23.64 -4.77
N ARG A 192 5.83 -23.25 -3.50
CA ARG A 192 5.47 -24.15 -2.38
C ARG A 192 3.98 -24.50 -2.31
N TYR A 193 3.13 -23.82 -3.08
CA TYR A 193 1.69 -24.07 -3.03
C TYR A 193 1.33 -25.39 -3.72
N HIS A 194 0.31 -26.09 -3.22
CA HIS A 194 -0.18 -27.33 -3.81
C HIS A 194 -1.71 -27.25 -3.84
N ARG A 195 -2.28 -26.85 -4.98
CA ARG A 195 -3.74 -26.79 -5.19
C ARG A 195 -4.51 -26.01 -4.11
N ARG A 196 -3.95 -24.90 -3.60
CA ARG A 196 -4.61 -24.13 -2.51
C ARG A 196 -5.42 -22.96 -3.07
N PRO A 197 -6.73 -22.84 -2.76
CA PRO A 197 -7.51 -21.66 -3.12
C PRO A 197 -6.88 -20.37 -2.60
N ASP A 198 -6.86 -19.33 -3.43
CA ASP A 198 -6.35 -18.02 -3.02
C ASP A 198 -7.47 -17.16 -2.39
N MET A 199 -7.45 -17.05 -1.06
CA MET A 199 -8.42 -16.30 -0.26
C MET A 199 -7.71 -15.33 0.68
N LYS A 200 -8.21 -14.10 0.81
CA LYS A 200 -7.59 -13.06 1.66
C LYS A 200 -8.64 -12.15 2.32
N TYR A 201 -8.37 -11.77 3.57
CA TYR A 201 -9.01 -10.63 4.22
C TYR A 201 -8.29 -9.32 3.84
N ILE A 202 -9.02 -8.21 3.81
CA ILE A 202 -8.49 -6.84 3.63
C ILE A 202 -9.16 -5.86 4.58
N SER A 203 -8.45 -4.77 4.95
CA SER A 203 -8.95 -3.71 5.85
C SER A 203 -9.83 -2.64 5.16
N SER A 204 -10.43 -2.96 4.02
CA SER A 204 -11.19 -1.99 3.23
C SER A 204 -12.63 -2.44 3.02
N GLY A 205 -13.58 -1.59 3.40
CA GLY A 205 -15.01 -1.73 3.09
C GLY A 205 -15.40 -1.14 1.73
N ARG A 206 -14.44 -0.81 0.85
CA ARG A 206 -14.71 -0.26 -0.49
C ARG A 206 -14.08 -1.12 -1.56
N ILE A 207 -14.81 -1.32 -2.66
CA ILE A 207 -14.30 -1.91 -3.90
C ILE A 207 -13.61 -0.79 -4.71
N PRO A 208 -12.41 -1.00 -5.27
CA PRO A 208 -11.78 -0.01 -6.14
C PRO A 208 -12.63 0.22 -7.39
N ARG A 209 -12.60 1.44 -7.93
CA ARG A 209 -13.47 1.82 -9.07
C ARG A 209 -13.20 1.05 -10.36
N ASP A 210 -12.04 0.41 -10.49
CA ASP A 210 -11.70 -0.40 -11.67
C ASP A 210 -12.33 -1.80 -11.65
N TYR A 211 -13.06 -2.13 -10.58
CA TYR A 211 -13.77 -3.39 -10.45
C TYR A 211 -15.22 -3.20 -10.86
N THR A 212 -15.68 -4.09 -11.73
CA THR A 212 -17.06 -4.11 -12.22
C THR A 212 -17.81 -5.28 -11.61
N LEU A 213 -18.93 -5.01 -10.93
CA LEU A 213 -19.84 -6.06 -10.46
C LEU A 213 -20.51 -6.75 -11.66
N ILE A 214 -20.24 -8.04 -11.83
CA ILE A 214 -20.85 -8.88 -12.88
C ILE A 214 -22.20 -9.42 -12.42
N GLY A 215 -22.29 -9.84 -11.17
CA GLY A 215 -23.50 -10.39 -10.57
C GLY A 215 -23.25 -10.95 -9.18
N VAL A 216 -24.25 -11.63 -8.63
CA VAL A 216 -24.19 -12.25 -7.30
C VAL A 216 -24.53 -13.72 -7.46
N CYS A 217 -23.71 -14.61 -6.90
CA CYS A 217 -23.93 -16.05 -6.86
C CYS A 217 -23.57 -16.62 -5.48
N PRO A 218 -24.00 -17.84 -5.14
CA PRO A 218 -23.56 -18.52 -3.92
C PRO A 218 -22.03 -18.61 -3.81
N PRO A 219 -21.46 -18.66 -2.60
CA PRO A 219 -20.02 -18.82 -2.41
C PRO A 219 -19.46 -20.01 -3.19
N VAL A 220 -18.44 -19.77 -4.04
CA VAL A 220 -17.75 -20.85 -4.79
C VAL A 220 -16.94 -21.76 -3.88
N ILE A 221 -16.69 -21.32 -2.63
CA ILE A 221 -15.95 -22.05 -1.62
C ILE A 221 -16.46 -21.73 -0.21
N ASN A 222 -16.42 -22.73 0.67
CA ASN A 222 -16.66 -22.59 2.09
C ASN A 222 -15.46 -23.12 2.88
N SER A 223 -14.38 -22.32 2.93
CA SER A 223 -13.12 -22.65 3.59
C SER A 223 -12.68 -21.51 4.51
N ARG A 224 -11.96 -21.84 5.58
CA ARG A 224 -11.41 -20.84 6.51
C ARG A 224 -10.22 -20.14 5.88
N CYS A 225 -10.15 -18.82 6.05
CA CYS A 225 -9.00 -18.00 5.69
C CYS A 225 -8.38 -17.40 6.96
N SER A 226 -7.06 -17.31 7.00
CA SER A 226 -6.30 -16.60 8.04
C SER A 226 -5.24 -15.67 7.44
N VAL A 227 -5.36 -15.37 6.15
CA VAL A 227 -4.42 -14.54 5.39
C VAL A 227 -5.02 -13.15 5.26
N PHE A 228 -4.22 -12.14 5.59
CA PHE A 228 -4.60 -10.74 5.47
C PHE A 228 -3.73 -10.06 4.40
N ALA A 229 -4.35 -9.22 3.58
CA ALA A 229 -3.71 -8.37 2.59
C ALA A 229 -3.96 -6.90 2.92
N GLY A 230 -3.03 -6.03 2.53
CA GLY A 230 -3.13 -4.60 2.82
C GLY A 230 -4.30 -3.89 2.12
N ASP A 231 -4.62 -4.29 0.89
CA ASP A 231 -5.71 -3.71 0.08
C ASP A 231 -6.17 -4.71 -1.00
N TRP A 232 -7.16 -4.32 -1.81
CA TRP A 232 -7.52 -5.01 -3.05
C TRP A 232 -6.33 -5.18 -3.99
N GLN A 233 -6.35 -6.27 -4.76
CA GLN A 233 -5.19 -6.73 -5.54
C GLN A 233 -5.42 -6.48 -7.02
N ASP A 234 -4.48 -5.81 -7.68
CA ASP A 234 -4.47 -5.45 -9.11
C ASP A 234 -4.23 -6.64 -10.06
N GLY A 235 -4.57 -7.87 -9.64
CA GLY A 235 -4.39 -9.07 -10.46
C GLY A 235 -3.02 -9.76 -10.32
N ARG A 236 -2.19 -9.36 -9.35
CA ARG A 236 -0.83 -9.91 -9.12
C ARG A 236 -0.83 -11.41 -8.96
N GLU A 237 -1.89 -11.97 -8.38
CA GLU A 237 -2.06 -13.42 -8.23
C GLU A 237 -2.03 -14.13 -9.59
N TYR A 238 -2.76 -13.59 -10.57
CA TYR A 238 -2.75 -14.11 -11.93
C TYR A 238 -1.37 -13.98 -12.56
N VAL A 239 -0.68 -12.87 -12.35
CA VAL A 239 0.68 -12.66 -12.89
C VAL A 239 1.65 -13.69 -12.33
N TYR A 240 1.59 -13.96 -11.03
CA TYR A 240 2.47 -14.95 -10.40
C TYR A 240 2.16 -16.38 -10.86
N GLU A 241 0.90 -16.78 -10.96
CA GLU A 241 0.52 -18.12 -11.45
C GLU A 241 0.80 -18.27 -12.95
N HIS A 242 0.49 -17.26 -13.76
CA HIS A 242 0.80 -17.24 -15.18
C HIS A 242 2.32 -17.35 -15.40
N SER A 243 3.11 -16.53 -14.70
CA SER A 243 4.57 -16.59 -14.75
C SER A 243 5.12 -17.96 -14.34
N TRP A 244 4.53 -18.61 -13.32
CA TRP A 244 4.91 -19.96 -12.94
C TRP A 244 4.55 -20.97 -14.04
N SER A 245 3.36 -20.87 -14.64
CA SER A 245 2.91 -21.80 -15.68
C SER A 245 3.78 -21.77 -16.94
N GLN A 246 4.32 -20.60 -17.29
CA GLN A 246 5.21 -20.39 -18.43
C GLN A 246 6.66 -20.81 -18.16
N GLY A 247 7.02 -21.08 -16.89
CA GLY A 247 8.35 -21.54 -16.53
C GLY A 247 8.64 -22.97 -16.98
N ASP A 248 9.93 -23.30 -17.10
CA ASP A 248 10.39 -24.61 -17.56
C ASP A 248 9.75 -25.77 -16.76
N SER A 249 9.05 -26.67 -17.46
CA SER A 249 8.28 -27.73 -16.81
C SER A 249 9.15 -28.72 -16.03
N GLN A 250 10.37 -28.97 -16.49
CA GLN A 250 11.29 -29.86 -15.80
C GLN A 250 11.78 -29.21 -14.51
N GLN A 251 12.24 -27.94 -14.56
CA GLN A 251 12.66 -27.19 -13.37
C GLN A 251 11.53 -27.09 -12.34
N ARG A 252 10.28 -26.89 -12.79
CA ARG A 252 9.11 -26.87 -11.89
C ARG A 252 8.86 -28.22 -11.23
N ALA A 253 8.96 -29.32 -11.97
CA ALA A 253 8.82 -30.67 -11.43
C ALA A 253 9.91 -30.98 -10.41
N GLU A 254 11.18 -30.66 -10.73
CA GLU A 254 12.32 -30.81 -9.82
C GLU A 254 12.14 -29.95 -8.56
N TYR A 255 11.74 -28.68 -8.71
CA TYR A 255 11.43 -27.82 -7.57
C TYR A 255 10.39 -28.49 -6.64
N LYS A 256 9.27 -28.96 -7.19
CA LYS A 256 8.19 -29.59 -6.42
C LYS A 256 8.63 -30.88 -5.73
N GLN A 257 9.49 -31.65 -6.38
CA GLN A 257 10.08 -32.86 -5.82
C GLN A 257 10.93 -32.55 -4.59
N PHE A 258 11.77 -31.51 -4.67
CA PHE A 258 12.78 -31.26 -3.64
C PHE A 258 12.37 -30.26 -2.57
N ILE A 259 11.40 -29.38 -2.80
CA ILE A 259 11.10 -28.27 -1.87
C ILE A 259 10.76 -28.72 -0.44
N ASN A 260 10.10 -29.88 -0.31
CA ASN A 260 9.76 -30.50 0.97
C ASN A 260 10.67 -31.70 1.32
N SER A 261 11.76 -31.91 0.57
CA SER A 261 12.70 -33.01 0.79
C SER A 261 13.75 -32.68 1.86
N GLY A 262 14.28 -33.72 2.50
CA GLY A 262 15.48 -33.64 3.34
C GLY A 262 16.78 -33.88 2.57
N ASP A 263 16.75 -33.95 1.24
CA ASP A 263 17.94 -34.30 0.46
C ASP A 263 19.02 -33.24 0.60
N SER A 264 20.28 -33.69 0.59
CA SER A 264 21.45 -32.81 0.68
C SER A 264 22.48 -33.16 -0.38
N VAL A 265 23.33 -32.19 -0.69
CA VAL A 265 24.44 -32.29 -1.62
C VAL A 265 25.69 -31.72 -0.97
N ARG A 266 26.86 -32.25 -1.34
CA ARG A 266 28.14 -31.79 -0.81
C ARG A 266 28.75 -30.75 -1.75
N VAL A 267 29.08 -29.57 -1.21
CA VAL A 267 29.74 -28.45 -1.93
C VAL A 267 30.86 -27.93 -1.03
N GLY A 268 32.09 -27.79 -1.55
CA GLY A 268 33.20 -27.26 -0.76
C GLY A 268 33.60 -28.06 0.48
N GLY A 269 33.17 -29.32 0.57
CA GLY A 269 33.34 -30.15 1.78
C GLY A 269 32.18 -30.10 2.76
N GLU A 270 31.25 -29.14 2.62
CA GLU A 270 30.07 -28.95 3.47
C GLU A 270 28.80 -29.55 2.85
N TYR A 271 27.77 -29.79 3.66
CA TYR A 271 26.46 -30.28 3.20
C TYR A 271 25.45 -29.15 3.13
N PHE A 272 24.81 -29.01 1.97
CA PHE A 272 23.71 -28.08 1.75
C PHE A 272 22.45 -28.87 1.37
N ARG A 273 21.28 -28.42 1.82
CA ARG A 273 20.01 -29.03 1.41
C ARG A 273 19.74 -28.74 -0.06
N LYS A 274 19.13 -29.66 -0.79
CA LYS A 274 18.69 -29.40 -2.18
C LYS A 274 17.58 -28.34 -2.26
N ASN A 275 16.81 -28.17 -1.18
CA ASN A 275 15.78 -27.15 -1.08
C ASN A 275 16.30 -25.76 -0.65
N TYR A 276 17.62 -25.53 -0.75
CA TYR A 276 18.23 -24.23 -0.49
C TYR A 276 17.60 -23.18 -1.41
N GLY A 277 17.05 -22.13 -0.81
CA GLY A 277 16.20 -21.17 -1.54
C GLY A 277 16.98 -20.08 -2.28
N GLY A 278 18.21 -19.77 -1.84
CA GLY A 278 18.98 -18.67 -2.39
C GLY A 278 20.47 -18.97 -2.51
N LEU A 279 21.08 -18.44 -3.57
CA LEU A 279 22.53 -18.43 -3.73
C LEU A 279 23.08 -17.23 -2.97
N ASN A 280 23.65 -17.47 -1.80
CA ASN A 280 24.23 -16.44 -0.94
C ASN A 280 25.76 -16.55 -0.85
N MET A 281 26.40 -15.63 -0.14
CA MET A 281 27.86 -15.63 0.04
C MET A 281 28.39 -16.91 0.73
N HIS A 282 27.60 -17.58 1.58
CA HIS A 282 28.02 -18.85 2.20
C HIS A 282 28.15 -19.96 1.14
N LEU A 283 27.09 -20.16 0.34
CA LEU A 283 27.12 -21.16 -0.74
C LEU A 283 28.16 -20.80 -1.82
N TYR A 284 28.28 -19.52 -2.18
CA TYR A 284 29.28 -19.04 -3.13
C TYR A 284 30.71 -19.36 -2.66
N ARG A 285 31.06 -19.04 -1.41
CA ARG A 285 32.38 -19.32 -0.83
C ARG A 285 32.66 -20.82 -0.78
N ALA A 286 31.68 -21.63 -0.36
CA ALA A 286 31.82 -23.08 -0.36
C ALA A 286 32.03 -23.65 -1.78
N ALA A 287 31.40 -23.05 -2.80
CA ALA A 287 31.56 -23.48 -4.19
C ALA A 287 32.95 -23.19 -4.78
N GLY A 288 33.73 -22.28 -4.18
CA GLY A 288 35.08 -21.95 -4.63
C GLY A 288 35.15 -21.45 -6.08
N GLY A 289 34.12 -20.71 -6.53
CA GLY A 289 34.04 -20.16 -7.89
C GLY A 289 33.51 -21.12 -8.96
N ASN A 290 32.99 -22.30 -8.60
CA ASN A 290 32.31 -23.19 -9.54
C ASN A 290 31.13 -23.92 -8.88
N LEU A 291 29.91 -23.42 -9.08
CA LEU A 291 28.69 -24.03 -8.56
C LEU A 291 27.85 -24.68 -9.68
N PRO A 292 27.66 -26.01 -9.68
CA PRO A 292 26.67 -26.64 -10.55
C PRO A 292 25.26 -26.35 -10.02
N VAL A 293 24.63 -25.27 -10.50
CA VAL A 293 23.32 -24.78 -10.03
C VAL A 293 22.20 -25.84 -10.13
N SER A 294 22.33 -26.85 -11.00
CA SER A 294 21.41 -28.00 -11.08
C SER A 294 21.32 -28.81 -9.78
N LEU A 295 22.32 -28.74 -8.92
CA LEU A 295 22.29 -29.43 -7.62
C LEU A 295 21.27 -28.80 -6.65
N PHE A 296 20.82 -27.58 -6.94
CA PHE A 296 19.90 -26.80 -6.11
C PHE A 296 18.66 -26.40 -6.90
N PRO A 297 17.74 -27.35 -7.16
CA PRO A 297 16.54 -27.12 -7.97
C PRO A 297 15.55 -26.13 -7.34
N CYS A 298 15.71 -25.81 -6.05
CA CYS A 298 14.84 -24.88 -5.33
C CYS A 298 15.39 -23.45 -5.22
N LEU A 299 16.49 -23.13 -5.91
CA LEU A 299 16.98 -21.75 -5.97
C LEU A 299 15.98 -20.85 -6.67
N THR A 300 15.58 -19.77 -6.00
CA THR A 300 14.67 -18.76 -6.53
C THR A 300 15.25 -17.36 -6.51
N PHE A 301 16.33 -17.12 -5.77
CA PHE A 301 17.02 -15.85 -5.72
C PHE A 301 18.54 -15.99 -5.59
N VAL A 302 19.25 -14.91 -5.92
CA VAL A 302 20.68 -14.73 -5.71
C VAL A 302 20.89 -13.48 -4.86
N GLU A 303 21.79 -13.55 -3.89
CA GLU A 303 22.20 -12.43 -3.04
C GLU A 303 23.69 -12.49 -2.76
N ILE A 304 24.45 -11.60 -3.39
CA ILE A 304 25.92 -11.62 -3.36
C ILE A 304 26.48 -10.22 -3.09
N GLU A 305 27.69 -10.20 -2.56
CA GLU A 305 28.44 -8.98 -2.23
C GLU A 305 29.88 -9.11 -2.73
N GLY A 306 30.40 -8.03 -3.31
CA GLY A 306 31.76 -7.98 -3.86
C GLY A 306 31.85 -8.43 -5.33
N PRO A 307 33.09 -8.54 -5.86
CA PRO A 307 33.34 -8.88 -7.27
C PRO A 307 33.08 -10.36 -7.57
N CYS A 308 31.82 -10.69 -7.86
CA CYS A 308 31.37 -12.06 -8.18
C CYS A 308 30.75 -12.17 -9.60
N PRO A 309 31.42 -11.71 -10.67
CA PRO A 309 30.84 -11.57 -12.01
C PRO A 309 30.41 -12.89 -12.67
N GLU A 310 31.03 -14.01 -12.30
CA GLU A 310 30.72 -15.33 -12.84
C GLU A 310 29.33 -15.84 -12.43
N VAL A 311 28.77 -15.34 -11.32
CA VAL A 311 27.49 -15.80 -10.77
C VAL A 311 26.34 -15.59 -11.77
N VAL A 312 26.39 -14.50 -12.54
CA VAL A 312 25.39 -14.23 -13.58
C VAL A 312 25.42 -15.32 -14.66
N GLY A 313 26.61 -15.83 -14.99
CA GLY A 313 26.78 -16.95 -15.92
C GLY A 313 26.16 -18.25 -15.42
N TRP A 314 26.26 -18.54 -14.11
CA TRP A 314 25.75 -19.77 -13.51
C TRP A 314 24.22 -19.92 -13.59
N ILE A 315 23.51 -18.79 -13.58
CA ILE A 315 22.04 -18.76 -13.54
C ILE A 315 21.38 -18.61 -14.92
N LYS A 316 22.17 -18.50 -16.00
CA LYS A 316 21.61 -18.47 -17.36
C LYS A 316 20.81 -19.75 -17.64
N GLY A 317 19.62 -19.59 -18.24
CA GLY A 317 18.68 -20.70 -18.48
C GLY A 317 17.92 -21.22 -17.25
N ARG A 318 18.12 -20.65 -16.05
CA ARG A 318 17.35 -21.00 -14.85
C ARG A 318 16.11 -20.12 -14.72
N SER A 319 14.96 -20.60 -15.18
CA SER A 319 13.72 -19.81 -15.20
C SER A 319 13.12 -19.57 -13.82
N LEU A 320 13.47 -20.40 -12.83
CA LEU A 320 12.94 -20.27 -11.46
C LEU A 320 13.73 -19.30 -10.57
N ILE A 321 14.94 -18.90 -10.98
CA ILE A 321 15.70 -17.85 -10.31
C ILE A 321 15.18 -16.51 -10.82
N ARG A 322 14.44 -15.80 -9.97
CA ARG A 322 13.67 -14.59 -10.35
C ARG A 322 14.25 -13.31 -9.78
N THR A 323 14.98 -13.40 -8.68
CA THR A 323 15.52 -12.22 -7.97
C THR A 323 17.04 -12.27 -7.94
N PHE A 324 17.67 -11.13 -8.21
CA PHE A 324 19.11 -10.96 -8.07
C PHE A 324 19.41 -9.70 -7.26
N ARG A 325 20.14 -9.86 -6.16
CA ARG A 325 20.64 -8.77 -5.34
C ARG A 325 22.16 -8.76 -5.37
N TRP A 326 22.73 -7.60 -5.69
CA TRP A 326 24.17 -7.44 -5.77
C TRP A 326 24.63 -6.15 -5.11
N LYS A 327 25.36 -6.29 -4.01
CA LYS A 327 26.01 -5.17 -3.30
C LYS A 327 27.48 -5.09 -3.70
N ALA A 328 28.01 -3.86 -3.85
CA ALA A 328 29.41 -3.61 -4.19
C ALA A 328 29.94 -4.52 -5.32
N PRO A 329 29.37 -4.46 -6.53
CA PRO A 329 29.72 -5.41 -7.58
C PRO A 329 31.15 -5.26 -8.12
N GLU A 330 31.81 -4.12 -7.87
CA GLU A 330 33.20 -3.83 -8.27
C GLU A 330 33.49 -4.13 -9.76
N THR A 331 32.52 -3.84 -10.62
CA THR A 331 32.61 -4.01 -12.08
C THR A 331 31.91 -2.86 -12.80
N GLU A 332 32.43 -2.47 -13.96
CA GLU A 332 31.84 -1.41 -14.78
C GLU A 332 30.61 -1.89 -15.58
N VAL A 333 30.45 -3.21 -15.75
CA VAL A 333 29.38 -3.79 -16.60
C VAL A 333 28.65 -4.91 -15.87
N LEU A 334 27.32 -4.78 -15.83
CA LEU A 334 26.40 -5.80 -15.36
C LEU A 334 25.55 -6.30 -16.54
N ASP A 335 25.66 -7.58 -16.91
CA ASP A 335 24.94 -8.14 -18.05
C ASP A 335 24.08 -9.34 -17.67
N PHE A 336 22.78 -9.09 -17.49
CA PHE A 336 21.78 -10.08 -17.09
C PHE A 336 21.03 -10.71 -18.26
N ARG A 337 21.43 -10.44 -19.52
CA ARG A 337 20.76 -11.03 -20.69
C ARG A 337 20.86 -12.55 -20.69
N GLY A 338 19.77 -13.21 -21.10
CA GLY A 338 19.66 -14.67 -21.11
C GLY A 338 19.41 -15.31 -19.74
N THR A 339 19.12 -14.51 -18.71
CA THR A 339 18.66 -15.00 -17.41
C THR A 339 17.14 -14.97 -17.30
N GLY A 340 16.57 -15.74 -16.35
CA GLY A 340 15.14 -15.74 -16.04
C GLY A 340 14.70 -14.68 -15.03
N LEU A 341 15.55 -13.68 -14.77
CA LEU A 341 15.37 -12.70 -13.71
C LEU A 341 14.24 -11.70 -14.02
N CYS A 342 13.51 -11.33 -12.96
CA CYS A 342 12.43 -10.33 -13.00
C CYS A 342 12.65 -9.18 -12.02
N PHE A 343 13.38 -9.43 -10.94
CA PHE A 343 13.61 -8.45 -9.88
C PHE A 343 15.12 -8.29 -9.70
N LEU A 344 15.61 -7.08 -9.95
CA LEU A 344 17.01 -6.71 -9.76
C LEU A 344 17.12 -5.68 -8.64
N GLU A 345 18.08 -5.87 -7.73
CA GLU A 345 18.45 -4.92 -6.70
C GLU A 345 19.97 -4.75 -6.74
N LEU A 346 20.43 -3.60 -7.23
CA LEU A 346 21.82 -3.41 -7.62
C LEU A 346 22.37 -2.13 -6.99
N ASP A 347 23.55 -2.25 -6.38
CA ASP A 347 24.39 -1.10 -6.11
C ASP A 347 25.03 -0.64 -7.44
N GLY A 348 24.71 0.58 -7.87
CA GLY A 348 25.18 1.17 -9.11
C GLY A 348 26.57 1.82 -9.01
N THR A 349 27.19 1.80 -7.84
CA THR A 349 28.48 2.46 -7.60
C THR A 349 29.58 1.89 -8.50
N GLY A 350 30.18 2.75 -9.33
CA GLY A 350 31.22 2.37 -10.30
C GLY A 350 30.72 1.59 -11.51
N VAL A 351 29.40 1.37 -11.64
CA VAL A 351 28.79 0.69 -12.80
C VAL A 351 28.52 1.71 -13.90
N LYS A 352 28.99 1.41 -15.12
CA LYS A 352 28.78 2.24 -16.32
C LYS A 352 27.72 1.66 -17.25
N LYS A 353 27.47 0.35 -17.23
CA LYS A 353 26.47 -0.29 -18.11
C LYS A 353 25.69 -1.38 -17.40
N ILE A 354 24.37 -1.34 -17.55
CA ILE A 354 23.46 -2.38 -17.08
C ILE A 354 22.66 -2.91 -18.28
N PHE A 355 22.80 -4.18 -18.60
CA PHE A 355 21.95 -4.88 -19.56
C PHE A 355 20.91 -5.71 -18.82
N LEU A 356 19.65 -5.28 -18.92
CA LEU A 356 18.52 -5.91 -18.27
C LEU A 356 18.11 -7.21 -18.99
N PRO A 357 17.53 -8.19 -18.27
CA PRO A 357 16.93 -9.37 -18.87
C PRO A 357 15.58 -9.03 -19.54
N ASP A 358 15.17 -9.81 -20.55
CA ASP A 358 13.93 -9.58 -21.32
C ASP A 358 12.66 -9.59 -20.45
N GLY A 359 12.69 -10.36 -19.36
CA GLY A 359 11.58 -10.53 -18.42
C GLY A 359 11.58 -9.57 -17.24
N VAL A 360 12.48 -8.58 -17.19
CA VAL A 360 12.58 -7.65 -16.04
C VAL A 360 11.25 -6.96 -15.77
N GLN A 361 10.88 -6.89 -14.50
CA GLN A 361 9.66 -6.24 -14.01
C GLN A 361 10.00 -5.13 -13.02
N ARG A 362 11.00 -5.37 -12.15
CA ARG A 362 11.47 -4.39 -11.17
C ARG A 362 12.98 -4.20 -11.22
N LEU A 363 13.40 -2.95 -11.15
CA LEU A 363 14.78 -2.55 -10.98
C LEU A 363 14.90 -1.62 -9.76
N SER A 364 15.65 -2.05 -8.76
CA SER A 364 16.04 -1.23 -7.61
C SER A 364 17.50 -0.84 -7.73
N LEU A 365 17.80 0.45 -7.61
CA LEU A 365 19.16 1.00 -7.72
C LEU A 365 19.50 1.81 -6.47
N SER A 366 20.74 1.66 -6.01
CA SER A 366 21.30 2.40 -4.89
C SER A 366 22.75 2.81 -5.18
N GLY A 367 23.35 3.56 -4.26
CA GLY A 367 24.74 4.02 -4.37
C GLY A 367 24.89 5.31 -5.17
N VAL A 368 26.10 5.52 -5.70
CA VAL A 368 26.45 6.72 -6.47
C VAL A 368 26.55 6.35 -7.94
N PRO A 369 25.62 6.80 -8.81
CA PRO A 369 25.67 6.45 -10.22
C PRO A 369 26.90 7.08 -10.90
N ASP A 370 27.53 6.32 -11.80
CA ASP A 370 28.54 6.87 -12.69
C ASP A 370 27.86 7.82 -13.71
N PRO A 371 28.42 9.00 -14.02
CA PRO A 371 27.85 9.92 -15.02
C PRO A 371 27.69 9.31 -16.43
N GLU A 372 28.46 8.26 -16.75
CA GLU A 372 28.36 7.52 -18.01
C GLU A 372 27.40 6.32 -17.94
N LEU A 373 26.67 6.14 -16.82
CA LEU A 373 25.76 5.02 -16.64
C LEU A 373 24.70 4.95 -17.74
N GLN A 374 24.65 3.80 -18.42
CA GLN A 374 23.65 3.46 -19.42
C GLN A 374 22.90 2.19 -19.03
N ILE A 375 21.56 2.26 -19.09
CA ILE A 375 20.70 1.09 -18.88
C ILE A 375 20.05 0.72 -20.20
N ALA A 376 20.27 -0.52 -20.64
CA ALA A 376 19.71 -1.08 -21.85
C ALA A 376 18.86 -2.31 -21.53
N GLY A 377 17.74 -2.48 -22.21
CA GLY A 377 16.81 -3.56 -21.92
C GLY A 377 15.57 -3.55 -22.81
N PRO A 378 14.50 -4.27 -22.45
CA PRO A 378 13.24 -4.25 -23.19
C PRO A 378 12.51 -2.91 -22.98
N LEU A 379 12.96 -1.86 -23.68
CA LEU A 379 12.48 -0.47 -23.53
C LEU A 379 10.98 -0.29 -23.80
N GLU A 380 10.35 -1.23 -24.51
CA GLU A 380 8.92 -1.22 -24.78
C GLU A 380 8.05 -1.64 -23.58
N ARG A 381 8.65 -2.28 -22.57
CA ARG A 381 7.96 -2.77 -21.37
C ARG A 381 7.98 -1.71 -20.28
N GLU A 382 6.85 -1.53 -19.60
CA GLU A 382 6.78 -0.68 -18.42
C GLU A 382 7.39 -1.38 -17.20
N LEU A 383 8.28 -0.67 -16.49
CA LEU A 383 9.00 -1.16 -15.32
C LEU A 383 8.52 -0.52 -14.03
N ASP A 384 8.71 -1.24 -12.93
CA ASP A 384 8.69 -0.69 -11.59
C ASP A 384 10.13 -0.33 -11.19
N ILE A 385 10.39 0.94 -10.91
CA ILE A 385 11.71 1.42 -10.51
C ILE A 385 11.69 1.86 -9.05
N GLU A 386 12.70 1.45 -8.29
CA GLU A 386 13.02 1.96 -6.96
C GLU A 386 14.41 2.58 -6.97
N LEU A 387 14.54 3.82 -6.48
CA LEU A 387 15.82 4.50 -6.31
C LEU A 387 16.01 4.84 -4.83
N SER A 388 17.12 4.38 -4.25
CA SER A 388 17.61 4.87 -2.96
C SER A 388 18.52 6.08 -3.20
N LEU A 389 18.10 7.22 -2.66
CA LEU A 389 18.80 8.51 -2.76
C LEU A 389 19.58 8.83 -1.47
N ASP A 390 19.92 7.80 -0.68
CA ASP A 390 20.65 7.97 0.58
C ASP A 390 22.05 8.58 0.35
N SER A 391 22.66 8.29 -0.80
CA SER A 391 24.02 8.69 -1.18
C SER A 391 24.12 9.52 -2.46
N SER A 392 23.00 9.82 -3.12
CA SER A 392 22.94 10.55 -4.40
C SER A 392 21.64 11.34 -4.54
N GLY A 393 21.61 12.33 -5.44
CA GLY A 393 20.41 13.08 -5.78
C GLY A 393 19.62 12.41 -6.91
N PHE A 394 18.34 12.78 -7.07
CA PHE A 394 17.50 12.27 -8.17
C PHE A 394 18.08 12.62 -9.55
N GLU A 395 18.65 13.82 -9.69
CA GLU A 395 19.22 14.32 -10.94
C GLU A 395 20.42 13.48 -11.42
N ASP A 396 21.18 12.90 -10.48
CA ASP A 396 22.34 12.05 -10.79
C ASP A 396 21.93 10.79 -11.56
N TRP A 397 20.71 10.29 -11.32
CA TRP A 397 20.15 9.13 -12.01
C TRP A 397 19.39 9.50 -13.29
N GLY A 398 18.98 10.76 -13.44
CA GLY A 398 18.00 11.18 -14.44
C GLY A 398 18.39 10.83 -15.87
N THR A 399 19.66 11.00 -16.22
CA THR A 399 20.18 10.68 -17.57
C THR A 399 20.18 9.17 -17.84
N ALA A 400 20.61 8.36 -16.87
CA ALA A 400 20.66 6.91 -17.02
C ALA A 400 19.28 6.27 -17.16
N MET A 401 18.25 6.90 -16.57
CA MET A 401 16.87 6.45 -16.67
C MET A 401 16.15 6.99 -17.91
N ALA A 402 16.73 7.96 -18.62
CA ALA A 402 16.11 8.58 -19.79
C ALA A 402 15.91 7.53 -20.90
N GLY A 403 14.65 7.21 -21.19
CA GLY A 403 14.27 6.21 -22.20
C GLY A 403 13.71 4.90 -21.63
N LEU A 404 13.73 4.71 -20.30
CA LEU A 404 12.99 3.63 -19.66
C LEU A 404 11.50 4.00 -19.60
N ARG A 405 10.62 3.06 -20.01
CA ARG A 405 9.19 3.17 -19.73
C ARG A 405 8.95 2.75 -18.30
N VAL A 406 8.47 3.66 -17.47
CA VAL A 406 8.24 3.42 -16.04
C VAL A 406 6.76 3.57 -15.75
N ARG A 407 6.20 2.59 -15.04
CA ARG A 407 4.82 2.64 -14.54
C ARG A 407 4.78 3.04 -13.08
N ARG A 408 5.71 2.51 -12.26
CA ARG A 408 5.78 2.82 -10.83
C ARG A 408 7.17 3.34 -10.49
N LEU A 409 7.21 4.49 -9.83
CA LEU A 409 8.44 5.06 -9.30
C LEU A 409 8.36 5.11 -7.77
N ARG A 410 9.38 4.53 -7.12
CA ARG A 410 9.60 4.61 -5.69
C ARG A 410 10.92 5.29 -5.41
N LEU A 411 10.89 6.32 -4.58
CA LEU A 411 12.07 7.07 -4.16
C LEU A 411 12.19 6.96 -2.64
N THR A 412 13.36 6.57 -2.15
CA THR A 412 13.67 6.50 -0.71
C THR A 412 14.90 7.34 -0.41
N GLY A 413 15.12 7.69 0.87
CA GLY A 413 16.28 8.50 1.26
C GLY A 413 16.22 9.96 0.82
N VAL A 414 15.03 10.46 0.46
CA VAL A 414 14.89 11.79 -0.15
C VAL A 414 15.17 12.91 0.87
N ARG A 415 16.15 13.77 0.58
CA ARG A 415 16.43 15.00 1.35
C ARG A 415 15.88 16.26 0.70
N GLU A 416 16.00 16.35 -0.62
CA GLU A 416 15.39 17.38 -1.45
C GLU A 416 14.98 16.75 -2.79
N LEU A 417 13.82 17.13 -3.33
CA LEU A 417 13.34 16.62 -4.61
C LEU A 417 12.51 17.66 -5.37
N ASP A 418 12.93 17.92 -6.61
CA ASP A 418 12.17 18.71 -7.56
C ASP A 418 11.12 17.85 -8.29
N LEU A 419 9.84 18.08 -7.98
CA LEU A 419 8.73 17.36 -8.61
C LEU A 419 8.53 17.70 -10.09
N ALA A 420 9.04 18.84 -10.58
CA ALA A 420 9.07 19.15 -12.00
C ALA A 420 10.13 18.33 -12.74
N ALA A 421 11.28 18.06 -12.11
CA ALA A 421 12.30 17.16 -12.68
C ALA A 421 11.78 15.72 -12.77
N VAL A 422 11.12 15.23 -11.71
CA VAL A 422 10.46 13.91 -11.74
C VAL A 422 9.40 13.86 -12.83
N ALA A 423 8.55 14.89 -12.94
CA ALA A 423 7.52 14.95 -13.98
C ALA A 423 8.10 14.99 -15.41
N GLY A 424 9.25 15.65 -15.61
CA GLY A 424 9.91 15.74 -16.91
C GLY A 424 10.41 14.38 -17.42
N LEU A 425 10.85 13.50 -16.52
CA LEU A 425 11.32 12.15 -16.87
C LEU A 425 10.22 11.09 -16.81
N PHE A 426 9.31 11.22 -15.85
CA PHE A 426 8.35 10.18 -15.46
C PHE A 426 6.91 10.71 -15.43
N GLY A 427 6.53 11.53 -16.42
CA GLY A 427 5.18 12.10 -16.51
C GLY A 427 4.06 11.07 -16.74
N GLU A 428 4.38 9.89 -17.26
CA GLU A 428 3.40 8.85 -17.63
C GLU A 428 3.20 7.77 -16.55
N ILE A 429 3.84 7.90 -15.38
CA ILE A 429 3.71 6.92 -14.29
C ILE A 429 2.28 6.88 -13.73
N THR A 430 1.88 5.72 -13.25
CA THR A 430 0.61 5.51 -12.56
C THR A 430 0.76 5.48 -11.04
N VAL A 431 1.98 5.22 -10.53
CA VAL A 431 2.28 5.18 -9.10
C VAL A 431 3.54 5.98 -8.78
N LEU A 432 3.45 6.87 -7.81
CA LEU A 432 4.58 7.60 -7.24
C LEU A 432 4.59 7.42 -5.72
N SER A 433 5.67 6.87 -5.18
CA SER A 433 5.89 6.73 -3.73
C SER A 433 7.21 7.39 -3.37
N ILE A 434 7.19 8.30 -2.40
CA ILE A 434 8.35 9.07 -1.99
C ILE A 434 8.47 9.00 -0.47
N GLN A 435 9.59 8.49 0.01
CA GLN A 435 9.94 8.46 1.43
C GLN A 435 11.15 9.37 1.68
N GLY A 436 10.93 10.40 2.50
CA GLY A 436 11.96 11.34 2.89
C GLY A 436 12.83 10.85 4.06
N MET A 437 13.97 11.53 4.26
CA MET A 437 14.90 11.29 5.36
C MET A 437 15.26 12.57 6.14
N PRO A 438 14.33 13.14 6.91
CA PRO A 438 13.27 14.02 6.36
C PRO A 438 13.62 14.69 5.04
N GLY A 439 12.66 14.85 4.15
CA GLY A 439 12.89 15.49 2.86
C GLY A 439 12.06 16.75 2.62
N PHE A 440 12.50 17.57 1.66
CA PHE A 440 11.77 18.72 1.14
C PHE A 440 11.39 18.51 -0.32
N LEU A 441 10.13 18.79 -0.65
CA LEU A 441 9.65 18.83 -2.03
C LEU A 441 9.65 20.27 -2.51
N VAL A 442 10.21 20.50 -3.69
CA VAL A 442 10.13 21.78 -4.41
C VAL A 442 9.35 21.60 -5.70
N ASN A 443 8.85 22.72 -6.24
CA ASN A 443 8.06 22.75 -7.48
C ASN A 443 6.88 21.75 -7.49
N PHE A 444 6.12 21.70 -6.40
CA PHE A 444 5.00 20.77 -6.20
C PHE A 444 3.95 20.79 -7.33
N GLU A 445 3.77 21.93 -7.99
CA GLU A 445 2.95 22.10 -9.19
C GLU A 445 3.38 21.19 -10.37
N GLY A 446 4.60 20.63 -10.36
CA GLY A 446 5.08 19.64 -11.32
C GLY A 446 4.17 18.42 -11.43
N LEU A 447 3.51 18.01 -10.34
CA LEU A 447 2.55 16.90 -10.33
C LEU A 447 1.44 17.05 -11.37
N LYS A 448 1.04 18.28 -11.73
CA LYS A 448 -0.01 18.50 -12.73
C LYS A 448 0.28 17.86 -14.09
N GLN A 449 1.54 17.59 -14.39
CA GLN A 449 1.98 16.97 -15.65
C GLN A 449 1.78 15.46 -15.63
N MET A 450 1.65 14.84 -14.45
CA MET A 450 1.49 13.40 -14.28
C MET A 450 0.01 12.98 -14.43
N LYS A 451 -0.51 13.03 -15.66
CA LYS A 451 -1.95 12.88 -15.91
C LYS A 451 -2.49 11.47 -15.62
N ARG A 452 -1.65 10.45 -15.71
CA ARG A 452 -2.00 9.04 -15.46
C ARG A 452 -1.78 8.61 -14.01
N LEU A 453 -1.36 9.51 -13.13
CA LEU A 453 -1.04 9.19 -11.74
C LEU A 453 -2.31 8.78 -10.98
N ARG A 454 -2.37 7.51 -10.57
CA ARG A 454 -3.47 6.89 -9.83
C ARG A 454 -3.19 6.79 -8.34
N THR A 455 -1.95 6.49 -7.98
CA THR A 455 -1.54 6.29 -6.59
C THR A 455 -0.38 7.21 -6.25
N LEU A 456 -0.57 8.03 -5.20
CA LEU A 456 0.44 8.93 -4.68
C LEU A 456 0.67 8.65 -3.20
N SER A 457 1.93 8.50 -2.81
CA SER A 457 2.32 8.31 -1.41
C SER A 457 3.50 9.18 -1.01
N PHE A 458 3.36 9.92 0.09
CA PHE A 458 4.40 10.74 0.71
C PHE A 458 4.61 10.34 2.17
N GLY A 459 5.85 10.13 2.57
CA GLY A 459 6.24 9.88 3.96
C GLY A 459 7.43 10.75 4.37
N ASP A 460 7.34 11.44 5.51
CA ASP A 460 8.40 12.32 6.04
C ASP A 460 8.89 13.39 5.03
N LEU A 461 7.94 14.06 4.36
CA LEU A 461 8.21 15.06 3.32
C LEU A 461 7.53 16.40 3.61
N PHE A 462 8.28 17.48 3.45
CA PHE A 462 7.92 18.85 3.80
C PHE A 462 8.16 19.82 2.61
N GLY A 463 8.01 21.14 2.82
CA GLY A 463 8.25 22.15 1.78
C GLY A 463 7.00 22.60 0.99
N TYR A 464 5.81 22.14 1.37
CA TYR A 464 4.53 22.49 0.73
C TYR A 464 3.44 22.74 1.78
N GLY A 465 2.44 23.54 1.44
CA GLY A 465 1.31 23.89 2.31
C GLY A 465 -0.04 23.56 1.68
N GLU A 466 -1.10 24.17 2.23
CA GLU A 466 -2.47 24.03 1.70
C GLU A 466 -2.55 24.40 0.21
N LYS A 467 -1.98 25.55 -0.17
CA LYS A 467 -2.06 26.09 -1.53
C LYS A 467 -1.45 25.13 -2.57
N GLU A 468 -0.29 24.58 -2.28
CA GLU A 468 0.40 23.66 -3.19
C GLU A 468 -0.40 22.37 -3.41
N THR A 469 -1.09 21.87 -2.37
CA THR A 469 -1.92 20.66 -2.48
C THR A 469 -3.17 20.82 -3.37
N GLU A 470 -3.54 22.04 -3.76
CA GLU A 470 -4.64 22.27 -4.73
C GLU A 470 -4.37 21.58 -6.08
N VAL A 471 -3.10 21.39 -6.45
CA VAL A 471 -2.74 20.70 -7.70
C VAL A 471 -3.27 19.27 -7.75
N LEU A 472 -3.45 18.62 -6.59
CA LEU A 472 -3.91 17.24 -6.51
C LEU A 472 -5.31 17.06 -7.09
N GLU A 473 -6.16 18.10 -7.09
CA GLU A 473 -7.48 18.02 -7.75
C GLU A 473 -7.42 18.01 -9.26
N ARG A 474 -6.31 18.50 -9.81
CA ARG A 474 -6.09 18.59 -11.26
C ARG A 474 -5.53 17.28 -11.83
N LEU A 475 -5.36 16.26 -10.98
CA LEU A 475 -4.96 14.90 -11.35
C LEU A 475 -6.23 14.10 -11.67
N PRO A 476 -6.52 13.83 -12.96
CA PRO A 476 -7.80 13.26 -13.38
C PRO A 476 -7.97 11.79 -12.97
N GLU A 477 -6.86 11.05 -12.82
CA GLU A 477 -6.88 9.62 -12.50
C GLU A 477 -6.55 9.29 -11.03
N LEU A 478 -6.34 10.30 -10.17
CA LEU A 478 -5.95 10.05 -8.78
C LEU A 478 -7.05 9.29 -8.03
N ARG A 479 -6.68 8.13 -7.49
CA ARG A 479 -7.56 7.18 -6.79
C ARG A 479 -7.09 6.85 -5.39
N GLN A 480 -5.79 6.90 -5.14
CA GLN A 480 -5.20 6.55 -3.86
C GLN A 480 -4.22 7.63 -3.42
N LEU A 481 -4.38 8.11 -2.19
CA LEU A 481 -3.49 9.11 -1.60
C LEU A 481 -3.14 8.73 -0.16
N TRP A 482 -1.85 8.50 0.08
CA TRP A 482 -1.32 8.18 1.40
C TRP A 482 -0.27 9.22 1.83
N MET A 483 -0.46 9.82 2.98
CA MET A 483 0.43 10.85 3.52
C MET A 483 0.73 10.54 4.99
N ASP A 484 1.99 10.25 5.32
CA ASP A 484 2.44 10.07 6.71
C ASP A 484 3.52 11.08 7.05
N SER A 485 3.42 11.69 8.24
CA SER A 485 4.41 12.65 8.74
C SER A 485 4.62 13.84 7.78
N VAL A 486 3.54 14.60 7.54
CA VAL A 486 3.46 15.70 6.55
C VAL A 486 3.08 17.04 7.21
N PRO A 487 3.28 18.20 6.55
CA PRO A 487 2.85 19.50 7.06
C PRO A 487 1.36 19.50 7.45
N ARG A 488 1.05 20.00 8.65
CA ARG A 488 -0.29 19.96 9.23
C ARG A 488 -1.32 20.63 8.33
N GLU A 489 -1.02 21.83 7.84
CA GLU A 489 -1.94 22.60 7.00
C GLU A 489 -2.27 21.85 5.70
N ALA A 490 -1.24 21.34 5.02
CA ALA A 490 -1.38 20.52 3.82
C ALA A 490 -2.23 19.26 4.07
N GLY A 491 -1.90 18.48 5.11
CA GLY A 491 -2.63 17.25 5.41
C GLY A 491 -4.08 17.49 5.87
N MET A 492 -4.36 18.58 6.60
CA MET A 492 -5.74 18.97 6.93
C MET A 492 -6.54 19.37 5.70
N ALA A 493 -5.94 20.15 4.80
CA ALA A 493 -6.56 20.55 3.54
C ALA A 493 -6.88 19.32 2.68
N VAL A 494 -5.93 18.40 2.51
CA VAL A 494 -6.12 17.14 1.77
C VAL A 494 -7.24 16.30 2.40
N LYS A 495 -7.23 16.08 3.72
CA LYS A 495 -8.30 15.34 4.42
C LYS A 495 -9.67 15.93 4.12
N LYS A 496 -9.81 17.24 4.21
CA LYS A 496 -11.08 17.94 3.97
C LYS A 496 -11.51 17.81 2.51
N ARG A 497 -10.58 18.01 1.58
CA ARG A 497 -10.84 18.09 0.14
C ARG A 497 -11.14 16.74 -0.50
N PHE A 498 -10.48 15.66 -0.04
CA PHE A 498 -10.59 14.32 -0.62
C PHE A 498 -11.41 13.33 0.21
N LYS A 499 -12.02 13.76 1.33
CA LYS A 499 -12.89 12.90 2.15
C LYS A 499 -13.91 12.18 1.27
N ASN A 500 -13.87 10.85 1.29
CA ASN A 500 -14.71 9.94 0.50
C ASN A 500 -14.59 10.01 -1.03
N ARG A 501 -13.75 10.89 -1.61
CA ARG A 501 -13.61 11.08 -3.06
C ARG A 501 -12.62 10.13 -3.72
N LEU A 502 -11.78 9.46 -2.94
CA LEU A 502 -10.76 8.52 -3.39
C LEU A 502 -11.14 7.08 -3.01
N ASP A 503 -10.58 6.12 -3.72
CA ASP A 503 -10.71 4.69 -3.38
C ASP A 503 -10.01 4.39 -2.06
N SER A 504 -8.86 5.02 -1.83
CA SER A 504 -8.14 4.99 -0.56
C SER A 504 -7.57 6.37 -0.21
N LEU A 505 -7.82 6.83 1.01
CA LEU A 505 -7.25 8.07 1.55
C LEU A 505 -6.76 7.82 2.97
N GLU A 506 -5.47 7.97 3.17
CA GLU A 506 -4.85 7.90 4.49
C GLU A 506 -3.96 9.12 4.71
N VAL A 507 -4.21 9.85 5.80
CA VAL A 507 -3.37 10.99 6.18
C VAL A 507 -3.13 10.93 7.68
N ARG A 508 -1.89 10.66 8.08
CA ARG A 508 -1.46 10.45 9.47
C ARG A 508 -0.33 11.40 9.86
N LYS A 509 -0.08 11.49 11.17
CA LYS A 509 1.02 12.25 11.80
C LYS A 509 1.20 13.68 11.25
N LEU A 510 0.18 14.51 11.40
CA LEU A 510 0.19 15.90 10.93
C LEU A 510 1.16 16.79 11.75
N ARG A 511 2.22 17.29 11.11
CA ARG A 511 3.33 18.00 11.74
C ARG A 511 3.18 19.53 11.66
N ALA A 512 3.18 20.20 12.82
CA ALA A 512 3.19 21.66 12.88
C ALA A 512 4.59 22.22 12.55
N LEU A 513 4.67 23.51 12.21
CA LEU A 513 5.93 24.19 11.95
C LEU A 513 6.89 24.11 13.15
N GLU A 514 6.37 24.27 14.36
CA GLU A 514 7.13 24.18 15.61
C GLU A 514 7.66 22.75 15.83
N TRP A 515 6.82 21.74 15.57
CA TRP A 515 7.23 20.34 15.67
C TRP A 515 8.39 20.04 14.72
N MET A 516 8.32 20.53 13.48
CA MET A 516 9.39 20.32 12.49
C MET A 516 10.69 20.94 12.98
N LYS A 517 10.68 22.19 13.45
CA LYS A 517 11.88 22.87 13.99
C LYS A 517 12.54 22.11 15.14
N GLU A 518 11.74 21.44 15.97
CA GLU A 518 12.24 20.73 17.15
C GLU A 518 12.67 19.29 16.85
N ASN A 519 12.11 18.64 15.83
CA ASN A 519 12.24 17.19 15.64
C ASN A 519 12.82 16.75 14.28
N LEU A 520 13.16 17.66 13.37
CA LEU A 520 13.69 17.28 12.05
C LEU A 520 14.95 16.42 12.18
N ASP A 521 15.90 16.84 13.03
CA ASP A 521 17.16 16.15 13.27
C ASP A 521 17.07 15.10 14.39
N ASN A 522 15.88 14.84 14.91
CA ASN A 522 15.67 13.85 15.96
C ASN A 522 15.54 12.45 15.33
N PRO A 523 16.43 11.49 15.65
CA PRO A 523 16.36 10.15 15.09
C PRO A 523 15.14 9.36 15.56
N PHE A 524 14.50 9.76 16.66
CA PHE A 524 13.27 9.13 17.18
C PHE A 524 11.98 9.80 16.68
N ARG A 525 12.05 10.76 15.75
CA ARG A 525 10.88 11.54 15.31
C ARG A 525 9.73 10.66 14.81
N HIS A 526 10.01 9.50 14.21
CA HIS A 526 9.01 8.59 13.65
C HIS A 526 8.23 7.84 14.74
N TRP A 527 8.76 7.77 15.97
CA TRP A 527 8.04 7.22 17.13
C TRP A 527 6.86 8.12 17.54
N ASP A 528 6.91 9.42 17.25
CA ASP A 528 5.81 10.32 17.58
C ASP A 528 4.58 10.07 16.70
N GLY A 529 3.50 9.61 17.31
CA GLY A 529 2.29 9.21 16.58
C GLY A 529 2.37 7.81 15.98
N SER A 530 3.31 6.97 16.44
CA SER A 530 3.26 5.52 16.27
C SER A 530 2.08 4.93 17.06
N ASP A 531 1.45 3.89 16.51
CA ASP A 531 0.43 3.11 17.23
C ASP A 531 1.06 2.15 18.25
N PHE A 532 2.36 1.87 18.11
CA PHE A 532 3.13 0.93 18.93
C PHE A 532 3.92 1.63 20.04
N VAL A 533 4.62 2.73 19.72
CA VAL A 533 5.47 3.44 20.68
C VAL A 533 4.67 4.44 21.50
N PRO A 534 4.67 4.35 22.85
CA PRO A 534 3.95 5.31 23.68
C PRO A 534 4.51 6.73 23.53
N ARG A 535 3.62 7.71 23.43
CA ARG A 535 3.99 9.14 23.30
C ARG A 535 4.94 9.63 24.40
N ALA A 536 4.79 9.12 25.63
CA ALA A 536 5.66 9.47 26.73
C ALA A 536 7.07 8.87 26.57
N ALA A 537 7.18 7.66 26.02
CA ALA A 537 8.47 7.04 25.71
C ALA A 537 9.20 7.83 24.62
N PHE A 538 8.53 8.23 23.55
CA PHE A 538 9.10 9.11 22.52
C PHE A 538 9.67 10.41 23.11
N LYS A 539 8.92 11.11 23.97
CA LYS A 539 9.39 12.36 24.60
C LYS A 539 10.66 12.13 25.44
N SER A 540 10.69 11.03 26.19
CA SER A 540 11.85 10.68 27.01
C SER A 540 13.06 10.26 26.17
N ALA A 541 12.86 9.47 25.11
CA ALA A 541 13.91 9.09 24.16
C ALA A 541 14.52 10.32 23.48
N SER A 542 13.68 11.26 23.03
CA SER A 542 14.12 12.53 22.42
C SER A 542 14.93 13.39 23.39
N ALA A 543 14.45 13.55 24.62
CA ALA A 543 15.17 14.29 25.65
C ALA A 543 16.50 13.62 26.02
N GLN A 544 16.52 12.29 26.08
CA GLN A 544 17.72 11.51 26.34
C GLN A 544 18.73 11.67 25.20
N TYR A 545 18.31 11.63 23.94
CA TYR A 545 19.16 11.86 22.79
C TYR A 545 19.88 13.22 22.87
N VAL A 546 19.13 14.30 23.11
CA VAL A 546 19.68 15.66 23.25
C VAL A 546 20.64 15.74 24.44
N LYS A 547 20.29 15.11 25.57
CA LYS A 547 21.15 15.05 26.77
C LYS A 547 22.45 14.31 26.47
N THR A 548 22.38 13.15 25.82
CA THR A 548 23.54 12.34 25.44
C THR A 548 24.44 13.10 24.47
N LYS A 549 23.89 13.69 23.40
CA LYS A 549 24.63 14.53 22.45
C LYS A 549 25.43 15.62 23.14
N LYS A 550 24.79 16.38 24.04
CA LYS A 550 25.45 17.45 24.81
C LYS A 550 26.60 16.93 25.66
N ARG A 551 26.43 15.78 26.33
CA ARG A 551 27.47 15.19 27.19
C ARG A 551 28.63 14.64 26.38
N LEU A 552 28.36 13.95 25.27
CA LEU A 552 29.40 13.42 24.39
C LEU A 552 30.27 14.55 23.82
N ARG A 553 29.66 15.67 23.39
CA ARG A 553 30.39 16.86 22.93
C ARG A 553 31.34 17.44 23.98
N GLN A 554 30.96 17.34 25.25
CA GLN A 554 31.70 17.87 26.38
C GLN A 554 32.74 16.89 26.92
N ALA A 555 32.60 15.60 26.61
CA ALA A 555 33.50 14.56 27.09
C ALA A 555 34.95 14.81 26.61
N ARG A 556 35.91 14.50 27.48
CA ARG A 556 37.35 14.64 27.23
C ARG A 556 38.12 13.34 27.45
N VAL A 557 37.54 12.42 28.22
CA VAL A 557 38.15 11.13 28.56
C VAL A 557 37.16 9.99 28.33
N LYS A 558 37.69 8.78 28.16
CA LYS A 558 36.92 7.57 27.85
C LYS A 558 35.84 7.26 28.89
N ASP A 559 36.14 7.41 30.19
CA ASP A 559 35.18 7.13 31.27
C ASP A 559 33.93 8.02 31.20
N GLU A 560 34.05 9.26 30.75
CA GLU A 560 32.92 10.18 30.57
C GLU A 560 32.03 9.75 29.39
N ILE A 561 32.65 9.24 28.31
CA ILE A 561 31.96 8.68 27.15
C ILE A 561 31.20 7.43 27.59
N GLU A 562 31.87 6.50 28.27
CA GLU A 562 31.25 5.26 28.75
C GLU A 562 30.08 5.54 29.68
N SER A 563 30.28 6.38 30.72
CA SER A 563 29.18 6.78 31.61
C SER A 563 28.00 7.39 30.85
N THR A 564 28.25 8.17 29.80
CA THR A 564 27.21 8.79 28.99
C THR A 564 26.42 7.77 28.17
N VAL A 565 27.07 6.74 27.62
CA VAL A 565 26.40 5.64 26.89
C VAL A 565 25.64 4.73 27.85
N ARG A 566 26.21 4.39 29.01
CA ARG A 566 25.51 3.60 30.04
C ARG A 566 24.23 4.31 30.51
N ASP A 567 24.31 5.62 30.75
CA ASP A 567 23.13 6.42 31.11
C ASP A 567 22.07 6.47 30.01
N TYR A 568 22.49 6.37 28.74
CA TYR A 568 21.59 6.26 27.59
C TYR A 568 20.90 4.90 27.58
N GLY A 569 21.63 3.78 27.67
CA GLY A 569 21.05 2.43 27.74
C GLY A 569 20.08 2.25 28.91
N GLU A 570 20.47 2.72 30.10
CA GLU A 570 19.61 2.67 31.29
C GLU A 570 18.31 3.47 31.14
N CYS A 571 18.34 4.55 30.34
CA CYS A 571 17.11 5.26 30.00
C CYS A 571 16.14 4.37 29.22
N PHE A 572 16.62 3.66 28.19
CA PHE A 572 15.80 2.77 27.39
C PHE A 572 15.34 1.53 28.15
N ASN A 573 16.18 0.93 28.99
CA ASN A 573 15.78 -0.14 29.92
C ASN A 573 14.60 0.28 30.81
N ARG A 574 14.68 1.48 31.41
CA ARG A 574 13.58 2.01 32.23
C ARG A 574 12.32 2.28 31.42
N LEU A 575 12.47 2.78 30.19
CA LEU A 575 11.32 2.99 29.31
C LEU A 575 10.66 1.67 28.93
N ASN A 576 11.45 0.67 28.55
CA ASN A 576 10.97 -0.66 28.16
C ASN A 576 10.16 -1.30 29.27
N ARG A 577 10.77 -1.42 30.46
CA ARG A 577 10.12 -1.97 31.67
C ARG A 577 8.86 -1.21 32.08
N LYS A 578 8.81 0.10 31.83
CA LYS A 578 7.66 0.93 32.19
C LYS A 578 6.49 0.78 31.22
N TYR A 579 6.77 0.48 29.95
CA TYR A 579 5.81 0.51 28.86
C TYR A 579 5.70 -0.84 28.16
N GLU A 580 5.46 -1.90 28.95
CA GLU A 580 5.08 -3.23 28.45
C GLU A 580 6.07 -3.82 27.43
N ASP A 581 7.37 -3.60 27.64
CA ASP A 581 8.44 -4.14 26.81
C ASP A 581 8.32 -3.79 25.31
N PHE A 582 7.89 -2.55 25.02
CA PHE A 582 7.68 -2.05 23.64
C PHE A 582 8.95 -1.96 22.77
N ILE A 583 10.16 -2.13 23.30
CA ILE A 583 11.38 -2.12 22.49
C ILE A 583 11.51 -3.51 21.87
N GLU A 584 11.01 -3.64 20.64
CA GLU A 584 11.21 -4.83 19.82
C GLU A 584 12.39 -4.63 18.85
N THR A 585 12.43 -5.43 17.78
CA THR A 585 13.55 -5.42 16.82
C THR A 585 13.73 -4.05 16.15
N VAL A 586 12.63 -3.40 15.75
CA VAL A 586 12.69 -2.11 15.02
C VAL A 586 13.13 -0.99 15.95
N GLU A 587 12.51 -0.90 17.12
CA GLU A 587 12.82 0.14 18.11
C GLU A 587 14.23 -0.03 18.66
N ARG A 588 14.71 -1.27 18.83
CA ARG A 588 16.11 -1.51 19.16
C ARG A 588 17.03 -0.96 18.08
N GLU A 589 16.78 -1.29 16.81
CA GLU A 589 17.60 -0.75 15.71
C GLU A 589 17.61 0.78 15.70
N ASP A 590 16.48 1.43 15.97
CA ASP A 590 16.41 2.89 16.10
C ASP A 590 17.29 3.42 17.24
N VAL A 591 17.28 2.75 18.40
CA VAL A 591 18.10 3.13 19.57
C VAL A 591 19.59 3.03 19.25
N PHE A 592 20.01 1.96 18.56
CA PHE A 592 21.40 1.77 18.14
C PHE A 592 21.81 2.76 17.04
N ARG A 593 20.98 2.95 16.01
CA ARG A 593 21.26 3.92 14.93
C ARG A 593 21.36 5.34 15.44
N ALA A 594 20.48 5.73 16.38
CA ALA A 594 20.56 7.03 17.03
C ALA A 594 21.88 7.20 17.79
N LEU A 595 22.34 6.16 18.48
CA LEU A 595 23.62 6.19 19.20
C LEU A 595 24.81 6.26 18.23
N GLU A 596 24.80 5.47 17.16
CA GLU A 596 25.80 5.53 16.09
C GLU A 596 25.87 6.93 15.47
N GLN A 597 24.73 7.58 15.21
CA GLN A 597 24.70 8.95 14.72
C GLN A 597 25.41 9.91 15.69
N LEU A 598 25.17 9.78 17.00
CA LEU A 598 25.87 10.61 18.00
C LEU A 598 27.38 10.38 18.00
N TYR A 599 27.83 9.14 17.80
CA TYR A 599 29.25 8.83 17.67
C TYR A 599 29.86 9.59 16.48
N ARG A 600 29.26 9.45 15.30
CA ARG A 600 29.73 10.09 14.06
C ARG A 600 29.79 11.62 14.19
N GLU A 601 28.78 12.22 14.81
CA GLU A 601 28.72 13.67 14.96
C GLU A 601 29.71 14.22 16.00
N GLU A 602 29.79 13.59 17.16
CA GLU A 602 30.46 14.18 18.32
C GLU A 602 31.86 13.61 18.59
N LEU A 603 32.14 12.37 18.19
CA LEU A 603 33.35 11.64 18.58
C LEU A 603 34.24 11.16 17.43
N GLU A 604 33.68 10.88 16.25
CA GLU A 604 34.44 10.36 15.11
C GLU A 604 35.59 11.30 14.73
N GLY A 605 36.80 10.75 14.67
CA GLY A 605 38.05 11.50 14.45
C GLY A 605 38.50 12.40 15.61
N LYS A 606 37.78 12.42 16.74
CA LYS A 606 38.04 13.28 17.92
C LYS A 606 38.33 12.48 19.21
N SER A 607 37.97 11.21 19.24
CA SER A 607 38.12 10.30 20.38
C SER A 607 39.04 9.13 20.06
N SER A 608 39.63 8.50 21.08
CA SER A 608 40.36 7.24 20.97
C SER A 608 39.47 5.99 21.01
N VAL A 609 38.16 6.17 21.25
CA VAL A 609 37.16 5.10 21.28
C VAL A 609 36.64 4.89 19.85
N ASP A 610 36.72 3.68 19.33
CA ASP A 610 36.14 3.33 18.03
C ASP A 610 34.62 3.05 18.13
N LEU A 611 33.95 2.94 16.98
CA LEU A 611 32.50 2.77 16.94
C LEU A 611 32.04 1.43 17.54
N GLU A 612 32.81 0.36 17.34
CA GLU A 612 32.46 -0.98 17.84
C GLU A 612 32.52 -1.02 19.36
N GLU A 613 33.60 -0.49 19.95
CA GLU A 613 33.72 -0.32 21.39
C GLU A 613 32.61 0.59 21.94
N PHE A 614 32.27 1.67 21.24
CA PHE A 614 31.24 2.60 21.67
C PHE A 614 29.84 1.96 21.72
N LEU A 615 29.47 1.18 20.69
CA LEU A 615 28.19 0.47 20.64
C LEU A 615 28.16 -0.74 21.59
N GLY A 616 29.31 -1.40 21.81
CA GLY A 616 29.44 -2.50 22.76
C GLY A 616 29.05 -2.10 24.20
N ILE A 617 29.27 -0.85 24.59
CA ILE A 617 28.85 -0.34 25.91
C ILE A 617 27.32 -0.36 26.06
N LEU A 618 26.57 -0.10 24.98
CA LEU A 618 25.11 -0.20 25.00
C LEU A 618 24.67 -1.66 25.09
N ASP A 619 25.31 -2.55 24.32
CA ASP A 619 25.06 -3.99 24.38
C ASP A 619 25.28 -4.57 25.78
N ASP A 620 26.31 -4.11 26.49
CA ASP A 620 26.60 -4.54 27.86
C ASP A 620 25.56 -4.10 28.89
N VAL A 621 24.81 -3.02 28.62
CA VAL A 621 23.87 -2.42 29.59
C VAL A 621 22.42 -2.74 29.28
N ARG A 622 22.07 -2.96 28.01
CA ARG A 622 20.66 -3.18 27.64
C ARG A 622 20.09 -4.43 28.31
N ASP A 623 18.82 -4.32 28.70
CA ASP A 623 18.01 -5.49 29.06
C ASP A 623 17.77 -6.36 27.79
N ASP A 624 17.08 -7.49 27.92
CA ASP A 624 16.81 -8.43 26.81
C ASP A 624 15.77 -7.87 25.81
N TRP A 625 16.15 -6.81 25.08
CA TRP A 625 15.43 -6.22 23.95
C TRP A 625 16.36 -6.04 22.75
#